data_AF-A0ABD2PG36-F1
#
_entry.id   AF-A0ABD2PG36-F1
#
_cell.length_a   1.000
_cell.length_b   1.000
_cell.length_c   1.000
_cell.angle_alpha   90.00
_cell.angle_beta   90.00
_cell.angle_gamma   90.00
#
_symmetry.space_group_name_H-M   'P 1'
#
loop_
_entity.id
_entity.type
_entity.pdbx_description
1 polymer ?
#
loop_
_entity_poly.entity_id
_entity_poly.type
_entity_poly.pdbx_seq_one_letter_code
_entity_poly.pdbx_strand_id
1 'polypeptide(L)'
;MCAFLLLQKLQTIAEDFCGLDVNTPLGGEQPMSALPVLLFNTRLTAVAATSTGDFTVVFIGTATGHLKKVVVESSSSALEYGDIAVEENSPVNADLRFDSQLMHLYVMTEKKVSKVKVQECRVYRNCLECLGAKDPYCGWCSLENK
;
A
#
# COMPACT_ATOMS: atom_id res chain seq x y z
N MET A 1 16.92 60.96 -8.21
CA MET A 1 17.05 59.71 -8.98
C MET A 1 17.80 58.69 -8.15
N CYS A 2 17.09 57.78 -7.49
CA CYS A 2 17.65 56.51 -7.07
C CYS A 2 16.54 55.49 -7.34
N ALA A 3 16.80 54.61 -8.30
CA ALA A 3 15.82 53.71 -8.85
C ALA A 3 15.33 52.75 -7.77
N PHE A 4 14.01 52.64 -7.62
CA PHE A 4 13.33 51.51 -7.00
C PHE A 4 13.74 50.26 -7.77
N LEU A 5 14.79 49.57 -7.30
CA LEU A 5 15.02 48.17 -7.63
C LEU A 5 13.97 47.36 -6.88
N LEU A 6 12.76 47.33 -7.44
CA LEU A 6 11.83 46.23 -7.22
C LEU A 6 12.57 44.97 -7.65
N LEU A 7 13.10 44.24 -6.68
CA LEU A 7 13.40 42.82 -6.85
C LEU A 7 12.05 42.13 -7.09
N GLN A 8 11.51 42.24 -8.30
CA GLN A 8 10.56 41.27 -8.80
C GLN A 8 11.36 39.97 -8.90
N LYS A 9 11.40 39.20 -7.81
CA LYS A 9 11.63 37.76 -7.94
C LYS A 9 10.56 37.32 -8.93
N LEU A 10 10.97 36.96 -10.15
CA LEU A 10 10.18 36.11 -11.02
C LEU A 10 9.87 34.88 -10.17
N GLN A 11 8.66 34.82 -9.62
CA GLN A 11 8.23 33.69 -8.82
C GLN A 11 7.97 32.57 -9.82
N THR A 12 8.98 31.73 -10.02
CA THR A 12 8.91 30.56 -10.88
C THR A 12 7.93 29.60 -10.24
N ILE A 13 6.83 29.31 -10.92
CA ILE A 13 5.91 28.25 -10.51
C ILE A 13 6.65 26.93 -10.71
N ALA A 14 6.85 26.20 -9.62
CA ALA A 14 7.50 24.90 -9.56
C ALA A 14 6.77 24.00 -8.56
N GLU A 15 7.28 22.79 -8.31
CA GLU A 15 6.62 21.82 -7.41
C GLU A 15 6.46 22.33 -5.97
N ASP A 16 7.31 23.27 -5.55
CA ASP A 16 7.28 23.90 -4.23
C ASP A 16 6.41 25.16 -4.16
N PHE A 17 5.60 25.44 -5.19
CA PHE A 17 4.75 26.62 -5.23
C PHE A 17 3.63 26.57 -4.16
N CYS A 18 3.63 27.53 -3.24
CA CYS A 18 2.67 27.62 -2.12
C CYS A 18 1.49 28.59 -2.35
N GLY A 19 1.19 28.96 -3.60
CA GLY A 19 0.05 29.82 -3.90
C GLY A 19 0.34 31.33 -3.85
N LEU A 20 -0.62 32.11 -4.35
CA LEU A 20 -0.67 33.57 -4.32
C LEU A 20 -2.11 34.02 -4.05
N ASP A 21 -2.31 35.31 -3.75
CA ASP A 21 -3.63 35.91 -3.51
C ASP A 21 -4.53 35.95 -4.78
N VAL A 22 -4.00 35.52 -5.93
CA VAL A 22 -4.70 35.48 -7.22
C VAL A 22 -4.85 34.04 -7.70
N ASN A 23 -5.90 33.78 -8.49
CA ASN A 23 -6.23 32.49 -9.10
C ASN A 23 -6.54 31.35 -8.11
N THR A 24 -6.84 31.67 -6.85
CA THR A 24 -7.26 30.70 -5.83
C THR A 24 -8.79 30.74 -5.66
N PRO A 25 -9.50 29.60 -5.63
CA PRO A 25 -9.01 28.23 -5.76
C PRO A 25 -8.70 27.83 -7.22
N LEU A 26 -7.63 27.05 -7.41
CA LEU A 26 -7.28 26.45 -8.71
C LEU A 26 -7.97 25.10 -8.89
N GLY A 27 -8.61 24.90 -10.04
CA GLY A 27 -9.01 23.58 -10.54
C GLY A 27 -8.00 23.09 -11.60
N GLY A 28 -7.84 21.76 -11.72
CA GLY A 28 -7.06 21.13 -12.78
C GLY A 28 -7.96 20.40 -13.76
N GLU A 29 -7.80 20.65 -15.05
CA GLU A 29 -8.56 19.94 -16.10
C GLU A 29 -7.86 18.65 -16.56
N GLN A 30 -6.52 18.62 -16.52
CA GLN A 30 -5.74 17.48 -16.94
C GLN A 30 -5.55 16.48 -15.78
N PRO A 31 -6.04 15.24 -15.90
CA PRO A 31 -5.90 14.23 -14.85
C PRO A 31 -4.48 13.64 -14.82
N MET A 32 -4.09 13.10 -13.66
CA MET A 32 -2.94 12.21 -13.56
C MET A 32 -3.34 10.78 -13.92
N SER A 33 -2.64 10.19 -14.89
CA SER A 33 -2.93 8.87 -15.43
C SER A 33 -1.87 7.86 -15.02
N ALA A 34 -2.29 6.65 -14.68
CA ALA A 34 -1.41 5.51 -14.40
C ALA A 34 -2.06 4.21 -14.87
N LEU A 35 -1.24 3.21 -15.20
CA LEU A 35 -1.70 1.85 -15.49
C LEU A 35 -1.70 1.01 -14.20
N PRO A 36 -2.74 0.18 -13.97
CA PRO A 36 -2.76 -0.68 -12.79
C PRO A 36 -1.75 -1.82 -12.94
N VAL A 37 -1.04 -2.13 -11.84
CA VAL A 37 -0.13 -3.29 -11.77
C VAL A 37 -0.86 -4.61 -11.56
N LEU A 38 -2.11 -4.56 -11.05
CA LEU A 38 -2.95 -5.74 -10.82
C LEU A 38 -4.43 -5.36 -10.90
N LEU A 39 -5.27 -6.30 -11.36
CA LEU A 39 -6.72 -6.15 -11.46
C LEU A 39 -7.41 -7.24 -10.63
N PHE A 40 -8.53 -6.88 -10.01
CA PHE A 40 -9.32 -7.79 -9.19
C PHE A 40 -10.77 -7.86 -9.71
N ASN A 41 -11.39 -9.04 -9.57
CA ASN A 41 -12.79 -9.25 -9.93
C ASN A 41 -13.78 -8.80 -8.84
N THR A 42 -13.28 -8.38 -7.67
CA THR A 42 -14.08 -7.90 -6.55
C THR A 42 -13.79 -6.43 -6.29
N ARG A 43 -14.78 -5.72 -5.73
CA ARG A 43 -14.60 -4.31 -5.35
C ARG A 43 -13.62 -4.21 -4.19
N LEU A 44 -12.56 -3.43 -4.37
CA LEU A 44 -11.58 -3.11 -3.34
C LEU A 44 -12.11 -1.95 -2.48
N THR A 45 -11.90 -2.00 -1.16
CA THR A 45 -12.46 -1.03 -0.21
C THR A 45 -11.41 -0.39 0.70
N ALA A 46 -10.22 -0.96 0.79
CA ALA A 46 -9.17 -0.47 1.68
C ALA A 46 -7.79 -0.80 1.12
N VAL A 47 -6.79 0.00 1.48
CA VAL A 47 -5.39 -0.23 1.10
C VAL A 47 -4.45 0.23 2.20
N ALA A 48 -3.43 -0.57 2.49
CA ALA A 48 -2.29 -0.19 3.30
C ALA A 48 -1.03 -0.81 2.70
N ALA A 49 0.10 -0.13 2.79
CA ALA A 49 1.36 -0.61 2.25
C ALA A 49 2.47 -0.51 3.28
N THR A 50 3.42 -1.44 3.20
CA THR A 50 4.67 -1.45 3.98
C THR A 50 5.79 -1.96 3.09
N SER A 51 7.03 -1.77 3.52
CA SER A 51 8.20 -2.36 2.88
C SER A 51 8.83 -3.45 3.75
N THR A 52 9.46 -4.43 3.10
CA THR A 52 10.32 -5.44 3.73
C THR A 52 11.50 -5.70 2.82
N GLY A 53 12.70 -5.32 3.27
CA GLY A 53 13.87 -5.24 2.39
C GLY A 53 13.58 -4.34 1.18
N ASP A 54 13.77 -4.89 -0.02
CA ASP A 54 13.54 -4.19 -1.30
C ASP A 54 12.11 -4.36 -1.84
N PHE A 55 11.26 -5.10 -1.13
CA PHE A 55 9.90 -5.38 -1.58
C PHE A 55 8.89 -4.41 -0.96
N THR A 56 7.95 -3.94 -1.78
CA THR A 56 6.75 -3.26 -1.31
C THR A 56 5.61 -4.26 -1.22
N VAL A 57 5.01 -4.39 -0.04
CA VAL A 57 3.86 -5.25 0.21
C VAL A 57 2.63 -4.40 0.45
N VAL A 58 1.58 -4.68 -0.30
CA VAL A 58 0.29 -3.99 -0.26
C VAL A 58 -0.77 -4.96 0.27
N PHE A 59 -1.46 -4.51 1.31
CA PHE A 59 -2.62 -5.16 1.90
C PHE A 59 -3.87 -4.48 1.37
N ILE A 60 -4.78 -5.26 0.79
CA ILE A 60 -5.97 -4.75 0.12
C ILE A 60 -7.20 -5.40 0.76
N GLY A 61 -8.08 -4.56 1.30
CA GLY A 61 -9.39 -4.99 1.79
C GLY A 61 -10.40 -5.08 0.66
N THR A 62 -11.27 -6.09 0.70
CA THR A 62 -12.35 -6.27 -0.30
C THR A 62 -13.73 -6.01 0.30
N ALA A 63 -14.70 -5.73 -0.57
CA ALA A 63 -16.11 -5.64 -0.21
C ALA A 63 -16.72 -6.97 0.25
N THR A 64 -16.06 -8.11 -0.02
CA THR A 64 -16.48 -9.44 0.43
C THR A 64 -15.89 -9.82 1.78
N GLY A 65 -15.06 -8.97 2.39
CA GLY A 65 -14.47 -9.21 3.71
C GLY A 65 -13.17 -10.00 3.71
N HIS A 66 -12.46 -9.97 2.58
CA HIS A 66 -11.14 -10.56 2.43
C HIS A 66 -10.05 -9.50 2.55
N LEU A 67 -8.88 -9.95 3.00
CA LEU A 67 -7.64 -9.20 2.98
C LEU A 67 -6.66 -9.90 2.03
N LYS A 68 -6.41 -9.27 0.89
CA LYS A 68 -5.42 -9.72 -0.10
C LYS A 68 -4.04 -9.19 0.27
N LYS A 69 -3.01 -9.98 0.01
CA LYS A 69 -1.60 -9.60 0.13
C LYS A 69 -0.95 -9.61 -1.24
N VAL A 70 -0.35 -8.49 -1.61
CA VAL A 70 0.24 -8.28 -2.93
C VAL A 70 1.67 -7.79 -2.75
N VAL A 71 2.61 -8.37 -3.48
CA VAL A 71 3.96 -7.80 -3.64
C VAL A 71 4.01 -7.01 -4.94
N VAL A 72 4.49 -5.76 -4.87
CA VAL A 72 4.70 -4.91 -6.05
C VAL A 72 6.17 -4.97 -6.42
N GLU A 73 6.45 -5.52 -7.60
CA GLU A 73 7.82 -5.76 -8.08
C GLU A 73 8.32 -4.59 -8.95
N SER A 74 7.41 -3.91 -9.66
CA SER A 74 7.73 -2.77 -10.52
C SER A 74 6.49 -1.92 -10.79
N SER A 75 6.65 -0.85 -11.57
CA SER A 75 5.53 -0.03 -12.04
C SER A 75 4.57 -0.75 -12.99
N SER A 76 4.88 -1.98 -13.40
CA SER A 76 4.08 -2.78 -14.33
C SER A 76 3.84 -4.23 -13.89
N SER A 77 4.41 -4.66 -12.75
CA SER A 77 4.29 -6.03 -12.25
C SER A 77 3.98 -6.05 -10.75
N ALA A 78 2.99 -6.86 -10.39
CA ALA A 78 2.67 -7.21 -9.02
C ALA A 78 2.13 -8.64 -8.97
N LEU A 79 2.20 -9.26 -7.80
CA LEU A 79 1.73 -10.63 -7.58
C LEU A 79 0.90 -10.69 -6.30
N GLU A 80 -0.35 -11.16 -6.40
CA GLU A 80 -1.11 -11.62 -5.24
C GLU A 80 -0.54 -12.95 -4.76
N TYR A 81 -0.09 -13.00 -3.51
CA TYR A 81 0.49 -14.20 -2.91
C TYR A 81 -0.29 -14.71 -1.69
N GLY A 82 -1.30 -13.96 -1.22
CA GLY A 82 -2.12 -14.36 -0.08
C GLY A 82 -3.52 -13.78 -0.10
N ASP A 83 -4.47 -14.56 0.43
CA ASP A 83 -5.87 -14.18 0.61
C ASP A 83 -6.35 -14.70 1.98
N ILE A 84 -6.83 -13.79 2.82
CA ILE A 84 -7.30 -14.10 4.17
C ILE A 84 -8.76 -13.64 4.29
N ALA A 85 -9.67 -14.57 4.56
CA ALA A 85 -11.03 -14.24 4.97
C ALA A 85 -11.02 -13.65 6.39
N VAL A 86 -11.35 -12.36 6.53
CA VAL A 86 -11.40 -11.66 7.83
C VAL A 86 -12.78 -11.82 8.46
N GLU A 87 -13.82 -11.56 7.65
CA GLU A 87 -15.22 -11.79 7.97
C GLU A 87 -16.03 -11.88 6.66
N GLU A 88 -16.45 -13.08 6.30
CA GLU A 88 -17.19 -13.35 5.06
C GLU A 88 -18.42 -12.44 4.89
N ASN A 89 -18.56 -11.85 3.72
CA ASN A 89 -19.66 -10.94 3.34
C ASN A 89 -19.73 -9.64 4.15
N SER A 90 -18.67 -9.24 4.86
CA SER A 90 -18.59 -7.95 5.54
C SER A 90 -17.47 -7.09 4.94
N PRO A 91 -17.77 -5.96 4.27
CA PRO A 91 -16.74 -5.12 3.66
C PRO A 91 -15.65 -4.69 4.63
N VAL A 92 -14.40 -4.78 4.20
CA VAL A 92 -13.27 -4.24 4.98
C VAL A 92 -13.34 -2.71 4.95
N ASN A 93 -13.29 -2.08 6.13
CA ASN A 93 -13.24 -0.64 6.31
C ASN A 93 -11.95 -0.05 5.72
N ALA A 94 -12.03 1.15 5.14
CA ALA A 94 -10.90 1.87 4.55
C ALA A 94 -9.74 2.09 5.54
N ASP A 95 -10.02 2.17 6.84
CA ASP A 95 -9.02 2.34 7.89
C ASP A 95 -8.26 1.03 8.18
N LEU A 96 -7.20 0.78 7.42
CA LEU A 96 -6.19 -0.23 7.68
C LEU A 96 -4.98 0.39 8.39
N ARG A 97 -4.58 -0.17 9.53
CA ARG A 97 -3.48 0.37 10.35
C ARG A 97 -2.52 -0.71 10.80
N PHE A 98 -1.22 -0.49 10.57
CA PHE A 98 -0.19 -1.33 11.17
C PHE A 98 -0.02 -1.01 12.65
N ASP A 99 0.46 -2.00 13.42
CA ASP A 99 1.04 -1.71 14.73
C ASP A 99 2.39 -0.96 14.59
N SER A 100 2.91 -0.46 15.70
CA SER A 100 4.14 0.34 15.72
C SER A 100 5.39 -0.41 15.23
N GLN A 101 5.33 -1.74 15.18
CA GLN A 101 6.44 -2.60 14.75
C GLN A 101 6.24 -3.14 13.33
N LEU A 102 5.12 -2.81 12.67
CA LEU A 102 4.74 -3.34 11.35
C LEU A 102 4.63 -4.87 11.32
N MET A 103 4.33 -5.49 12.46
CA MET A 103 4.21 -6.95 12.60
C MET A 103 2.75 -7.43 12.49
N HIS A 104 1.80 -6.54 12.77
CA HIS A 104 0.39 -6.81 12.64
C HIS A 104 -0.33 -5.68 11.91
N LEU A 105 -1.38 -6.05 11.19
CA LEU A 105 -2.33 -5.15 10.57
C LEU A 105 -3.68 -5.27 11.31
N TYR A 106 -4.20 -4.15 11.79
CA TYR A 106 -5.57 -4.05 12.29
C TYR A 106 -6.51 -3.87 11.11
N VAL A 107 -7.40 -4.83 10.94
CA VAL A 107 -8.40 -4.87 9.87
C VAL A 107 -9.77 -4.78 10.50
N MET A 108 -10.55 -3.78 10.11
CA MET A 108 -11.88 -3.54 10.64
C MET A 108 -12.94 -3.86 9.59
N THR A 109 -14.04 -4.43 10.05
CA THR A 109 -15.29 -4.60 9.29
C THR A 109 -16.39 -3.82 10.01
N GLU A 110 -17.65 -4.04 9.67
CA GLU A 110 -18.77 -3.35 10.34
C GLU A 110 -18.82 -3.65 11.85
N LYS A 111 -18.49 -4.88 12.26
CA LYS A 111 -18.77 -5.37 13.62
C LYS A 111 -17.57 -5.95 14.35
N LYS A 112 -16.40 -6.03 13.68
CA LYS A 112 -15.23 -6.71 14.21
C LYS A 112 -13.95 -5.93 13.89
N VAL A 113 -13.01 -6.01 14.82
CA VAL A 113 -11.61 -5.64 14.59
C VAL A 113 -10.77 -6.91 14.70
N SER A 114 -10.02 -7.21 13.64
CA SER A 114 -9.14 -8.37 13.56
C SER A 114 -7.69 -7.91 13.52
N LYS A 115 -6.85 -8.46 14.41
CA LYS A 115 -5.40 -8.24 14.39
C LYS A 115 -4.75 -9.36 13.57
N VAL A 116 -4.39 -9.06 12.34
CA VAL A 116 -3.83 -10.01 11.38
C VAL A 116 -2.30 -9.92 11.39
N LYS A 117 -1.60 -11.05 11.43
CA LYS A 117 -0.12 -11.04 11.28
C LYS A 117 0.27 -10.69 9.85
N VAL A 118 1.26 -9.82 9.73
CA VAL A 118 1.83 -9.42 8.42
C VAL A 118 2.43 -10.63 7.70
N GLN A 119 3.14 -11.48 8.43
CA GLN A 119 3.75 -12.73 7.93
C GLN A 119 3.50 -13.90 8.88
N GLU A 120 3.50 -15.12 8.35
CA GLU A 120 3.46 -16.33 9.16
C GLU A 120 4.30 -17.46 8.56
N CYS A 121 5.60 -17.22 8.33
CA CYS A 121 6.49 -18.16 7.61
C CYS A 121 6.60 -19.55 8.26
N ARG A 122 6.31 -19.66 9.56
CA ARG A 122 6.35 -20.93 10.31
C ARG A 122 5.30 -21.95 9.88
N VAL A 123 4.31 -21.57 9.05
CA VAL A 123 3.33 -22.53 8.52
C VAL A 123 3.96 -23.49 7.52
N TYR A 124 5.05 -23.10 6.86
CA TYR A 124 5.74 -23.90 5.85
C TYR A 124 6.68 -24.90 6.51
N ARG A 125 6.56 -26.18 6.14
CA ARG A 125 7.30 -27.28 6.80
C ARG A 125 8.56 -27.70 6.07
N ASN A 126 8.74 -27.23 4.84
CA ASN A 126 9.91 -27.51 4.03
C ASN A 126 10.26 -26.32 3.13
N CYS A 127 11.50 -26.33 2.64
CA CYS A 127 12.05 -25.28 1.78
C CYS A 127 11.20 -25.01 0.53
N LEU A 128 10.68 -26.08 -0.09
CA LEU A 128 9.88 -25.97 -1.32
C LEU A 128 8.56 -25.25 -1.07
N GLU A 129 7.87 -25.55 0.03
CA GLU A 129 6.67 -24.83 0.44
C GLU A 129 6.97 -23.36 0.78
N CYS A 130 8.02 -23.11 1.55
CA CYS A 130 8.40 -21.76 1.99
C CYS A 130 8.73 -20.85 0.80
N LEU A 131 9.59 -21.30 -0.11
CA LEU A 131 9.97 -20.52 -1.28
C LEU A 131 8.86 -20.51 -2.35
N GLY A 132 8.08 -21.59 -2.45
CA GLY A 132 6.96 -21.71 -3.38
C GLY A 132 5.80 -20.79 -3.04
N ALA A 133 5.65 -20.39 -1.78
CA ALA A 133 4.65 -19.42 -1.35
C ALA A 133 4.88 -18.01 -1.91
N LYS A 134 6.12 -17.68 -2.32
CA LYS A 134 6.51 -16.37 -2.84
C LYS A 134 6.15 -15.21 -1.89
N ASP A 135 6.10 -15.49 -0.59
CA ASP A 135 5.90 -14.47 0.43
C ASP A 135 7.23 -13.73 0.66
N PRO A 136 7.31 -12.41 0.39
CA PRO A 136 8.56 -11.64 0.49
C PRO A 136 9.09 -11.51 1.92
N TYR A 137 8.31 -11.87 2.95
CA TYR A 137 8.79 -11.96 4.32
C TYR A 137 9.49 -13.28 4.64
N CYS A 138 9.31 -14.31 3.80
CA CYS A 138 9.71 -15.67 4.11
C CYS A 138 10.94 -16.11 3.31
N GLY A 139 11.87 -16.73 4.03
CA GLY A 139 13.04 -17.41 3.48
C GLY A 139 13.30 -18.68 4.28
N TRP A 140 14.14 -19.57 3.75
CA TRP A 140 14.42 -20.86 4.38
C TRP A 140 15.83 -20.91 4.97
N CYS A 141 15.90 -21.17 6.27
CA CYS A 141 17.13 -21.44 7.01
C CYS A 141 17.48 -22.93 6.94
N SER A 142 18.34 -23.31 5.99
CA SER A 142 18.68 -24.71 5.69
C SER A 142 19.18 -25.54 6.87
N LEU A 143 20.00 -24.94 7.76
CA LEU A 143 20.57 -25.63 8.92
C LEU A 143 19.54 -25.91 10.02
N GLU A 144 18.50 -25.07 10.09
CA GLU A 144 17.51 -25.08 11.17
C GLU A 144 16.16 -25.66 10.73
N ASN A 145 16.01 -25.95 9.44
CA ASN A 145 14.78 -26.43 8.80
C ASN A 145 13.55 -25.56 9.15
N LYS A 146 13.69 -24.25 9.03
CA LYS A 146 12.62 -23.27 9.32
C LYS A 146 12.72 -22.00 8.50
#